data_AF-A0A6G0VK30-F1
#
_entry.id   AF-A0A6G0VK30-F1
#
_cell.length_a   1.000
_cell.length_b   1.000
_cell.length_c   1.000
_cell.angle_alpha   90.00
_cell.angle_beta   90.00
_cell.angle_gamma   90.00
#
_symmetry.space_group_name_H-M   'P 1'
#
loop_
_entity.id
_entity.type
_entity.pdbx_description
1 polymer ?
#
loop_
_entity_poly.entity_id
_entity_poly.type
_entity_poly.pdbx_seq_one_letter_code
_entity_poly.pdbx_strand_id
1 'polypeptide(L)'
;YREDETFSKFCAMLDGLAFLPVNDIEKGLLYLKDIMPDKAKELVIYFENTYIGSTKRIGRKQRKISALYSPSVWNVMETTLRDGNRTNNQCEGWNHRFSNLVTHNHPSIWTLIKKMRLEIAADETKIAQRELGTLDPPRKKPKYVKVQEKLKLLCLEYINGEKELDIFLIAIANIIR
;
A
#
# COMPACT_ATOMS: atom_id res chain seq x y z
N TYR A 1 1.81 20.45 -6.79
CA TYR A 1 0.89 19.30 -6.64
C TYR A 1 -0.55 19.73 -6.48
N ARG A 2 -0.91 20.58 -5.50
CA ARG A 2 -2.31 21.02 -5.31
C ARG A 2 -2.84 21.95 -6.41
N GLU A 3 -1.95 22.66 -7.08
CA GLU A 3 -2.30 23.67 -8.09
C GLU A 3 -2.30 23.13 -9.52
N ASP A 4 -1.84 21.88 -9.73
CA ASP A 4 -1.74 21.30 -11.06
C ASP A 4 -2.39 19.92 -11.09
N GLU A 5 -3.64 19.91 -11.56
CA GLU A 5 -4.51 18.74 -11.57
C GLU A 5 -3.95 17.61 -12.44
N THR A 6 -3.34 17.92 -13.58
CA THR A 6 -2.76 16.94 -14.50
C THR A 6 -1.62 16.15 -13.84
N PHE A 7 -0.68 16.85 -13.21
CA PHE A 7 0.40 16.21 -12.46
C PHE A 7 -0.10 15.45 -11.25
N SER A 8 -1.06 16.04 -10.55
CA SER A 8 -1.77 15.35 -9.49
C SER A 8 -2.27 14.02 -10.04
N LYS A 9 -3.12 14.01 -11.05
CA LYS A 9 -3.72 12.79 -11.60
C LYS A 9 -2.66 11.78 -12.04
N PHE A 10 -1.57 12.24 -12.66
CA PHE A 10 -0.42 11.41 -13.01
C PHE A 10 0.18 10.70 -11.79
N CYS A 11 0.49 11.41 -10.70
CA CYS A 11 1.02 10.79 -9.48
C CYS A 11 0.07 9.74 -8.91
N ALA A 12 -1.25 9.97 -8.96
CA ALA A 12 -2.23 8.98 -8.49
C ALA A 12 -2.28 7.74 -9.40
N MET A 13 -2.07 7.89 -10.72
CA MET A 13 -1.92 6.72 -11.60
C MET A 13 -0.61 5.96 -11.32
N LEU A 14 0.47 6.67 -10.97
CA LEU A 14 1.73 6.06 -10.55
C LEU A 14 1.55 5.23 -9.27
N ASP A 15 0.83 5.76 -8.26
CA ASP A 15 0.44 5.01 -7.07
C ASP A 15 -0.47 3.81 -7.43
N GLY A 16 -1.28 3.96 -8.47
CA GLY A 16 -2.15 2.93 -9.01
C GLY A 16 -1.43 1.68 -9.51
N LEU A 17 -0.13 1.76 -9.83
CA LEU A 17 0.69 0.59 -10.18
C LEU A 17 0.70 -0.49 -9.09
N ALA A 18 0.49 -0.12 -7.83
CA ALA A 18 0.41 -1.07 -6.71
C ALA A 18 -0.82 -1.99 -6.78
N PHE A 19 -1.81 -1.66 -7.61
CA PHE A 19 -3.03 -2.44 -7.79
C PHE A 19 -3.01 -3.32 -9.05
N LEU A 20 -1.95 -3.26 -9.87
CA LEU A 20 -1.77 -4.15 -11.01
C LEU A 20 -1.24 -5.52 -10.58
N PRO A 21 -1.46 -6.59 -11.37
CA PRO A 21 -0.71 -7.82 -11.24
C PRO A 21 0.78 -7.52 -11.36
N VAL A 22 1.62 -8.21 -10.58
CA VAL A 22 3.07 -7.96 -10.56
C VAL A 22 3.69 -8.03 -11.95
N ASN A 23 3.19 -8.94 -12.80
CA ASN A 23 3.66 -9.12 -14.17
C ASN A 23 3.31 -7.95 -15.11
N ASP A 24 2.29 -7.17 -14.77
CA ASP A 24 1.81 -6.05 -15.59
C ASP A 24 2.37 -4.69 -15.15
N ILE A 25 3.13 -4.64 -14.04
CA ILE A 25 3.70 -3.39 -13.53
C ILE A 25 4.66 -2.75 -14.52
N GLU A 26 5.50 -3.54 -15.20
CA GLU A 26 6.40 -3.02 -16.25
C GLU A 26 5.61 -2.43 -17.42
N LYS A 27 4.52 -3.10 -17.84
CA LYS A 27 3.60 -2.61 -18.88
C LYS A 27 2.90 -1.30 -18.44
N GLY A 28 2.44 -1.24 -17.18
CA GLY A 28 1.87 -0.04 -16.57
C GLY A 28 2.85 1.13 -16.54
N LEU A 29 4.10 0.90 -16.15
CA LEU A 29 5.13 1.93 -16.16
C LEU A 29 5.43 2.46 -17.57
N LEU A 30 5.50 1.57 -18.56
CA LEU A 30 5.70 1.97 -19.97
C LEU A 30 4.58 2.89 -20.45
N TYR A 31 3.32 2.51 -20.19
CA TYR A 31 2.17 3.37 -20.47
C TYR A 31 2.30 4.74 -19.79
N LEU A 32 2.66 4.77 -18.50
CA LEU A 32 2.83 6.03 -17.77
C LEU A 32 3.96 6.90 -18.34
N LYS A 33 5.06 6.31 -18.84
CA LYS A 33 6.14 7.06 -19.49
C LYS A 33 5.70 7.75 -20.77
N ASP A 34 4.73 7.18 -21.50
CA ASP A 34 4.23 7.76 -22.74
C ASP A 34 3.31 8.97 -22.49
N ILE A 35 2.62 8.98 -21.34
CA ILE A 35 1.65 10.05 -20.99
C ILE A 35 2.17 11.02 -19.91
N MET A 36 3.40 10.83 -19.39
CA MET A 36 3.90 11.64 -18.28
C MET A 36 4.14 13.10 -18.71
N PRO A 37 3.77 14.09 -17.87
CA PRO A 37 4.20 15.47 -18.09
C PRO A 37 5.70 15.62 -17.81
N ASP A 38 6.37 16.58 -18.45
CA ASP A 38 7.84 16.75 -18.35
C ASP A 38 8.36 16.83 -16.91
N LYS A 39 7.65 17.56 -16.05
CA LYS A 39 7.97 17.68 -14.61
C LYS A 39 7.88 16.38 -13.81
N ALA A 40 7.23 15.34 -14.33
CA ALA A 40 7.17 14.02 -13.70
C ALA A 40 8.35 13.12 -14.08
N LYS A 41 9.16 13.52 -15.06
CA LYS A 41 10.27 12.71 -15.58
C LYS A 41 11.24 12.26 -14.50
N GLU A 42 11.69 13.17 -13.64
CA GLU A 42 12.60 12.83 -12.54
C GLU A 42 11.97 11.88 -11.53
N LEU A 43 10.69 12.09 -11.20
CA LEU A 43 9.93 11.21 -10.31
C LEU A 43 9.81 9.80 -10.88
N VAL A 44 9.46 9.66 -12.16
CA VAL A 44 9.32 8.35 -12.82
C VAL A 44 10.66 7.63 -12.91
N ILE A 45 11.74 8.34 -13.24
CA ILE A 45 13.10 7.78 -13.27
C ILE A 45 13.49 7.28 -11.87
N TYR A 46 13.23 8.07 -10.82
CA TYR A 46 13.47 7.66 -9.45
C TYR A 46 12.66 6.42 -9.08
N PHE A 47 11.36 6.41 -9.39
CA PHE A 47 10.45 5.31 -9.08
C PHE A 47 10.88 4.01 -9.76
N GLU A 48 11.17 4.06 -11.07
CA GLU A 48 11.63 2.92 -11.83
C GLU A 48 12.91 2.32 -11.23
N ASN A 49 13.92 3.16 -10.97
CA ASN A 49 15.19 2.67 -10.41
C ASN A 49 15.04 2.07 -9.00
N THR A 50 14.11 2.60 -8.20
CA THR A 50 13.97 2.22 -6.79
C THR A 50 13.06 1.00 -6.62
N TYR A 51 11.93 0.94 -7.35
CA TYR A 51 10.82 0.03 -7.05
C TYR A 51 10.54 -1.04 -8.11
N ILE A 52 11.03 -0.87 -9.34
CA ILE A 52 10.81 -1.82 -10.44
C ILE A 52 12.11 -2.46 -10.90
N GLY A 53 13.18 -1.67 -10.93
CA GLY A 53 14.45 -2.03 -11.55
C GLY A 53 14.55 -1.46 -12.95
N SER A 54 15.78 -1.30 -13.44
CA SER A 54 16.03 -0.71 -14.76
C SER A 54 17.06 -1.52 -15.52
N THR A 55 16.97 -1.50 -16.85
CA THR A 55 18.02 -2.05 -17.70
C THR A 55 18.92 -0.90 -18.15
N LYS A 56 20.16 -0.87 -17.65
CA LYS A 56 21.14 0.15 -18.04
C LYS A 56 22.16 -0.42 -19.01
N ARG A 57 22.50 0.37 -20.01
CA ARG A 57 23.61 0.09 -20.91
C ARG A 57 24.91 0.47 -20.22
N ILE A 58 25.75 -0.53 -19.94
CA ILE A 58 27.10 -0.33 -19.40
C ILE A 58 28.08 -0.78 -20.49
N GLY A 59 28.59 0.20 -21.24
CA GLY A 59 29.40 -0.03 -22.44
C GLY A 59 28.59 -0.67 -23.57
N ARG A 60 29.03 -1.85 -24.04
CA ARG A 60 28.33 -2.62 -25.09
C ARG A 60 27.30 -3.61 -24.54
N LYS A 61 27.23 -3.81 -23.22
CA LYS A 61 26.34 -4.79 -22.59
C LYS A 61 25.14 -4.10 -21.92
N GLN A 62 23.98 -4.73 -22.00
CA GLN A 62 22.84 -4.38 -21.17
C GLN A 62 22.92 -5.15 -19.86
N ARG A 63 22.76 -4.45 -18.73
CA ARG A 63 22.70 -5.04 -17.40
C ARG A 63 21.36 -4.69 -16.77
N LYS A 64 20.64 -5.73 -16.30
CA LYS A 64 19.46 -5.56 -15.46
C LYS A 64 19.91 -5.18 -14.06
N ILE A 65 19.46 -4.03 -13.59
CA ILE A 65 19.66 -3.55 -12.23
C ILE A 65 18.41 -3.91 -11.45
N SER A 66 18.57 -4.68 -10.38
CA SER A 66 17.46 -5.03 -9.49
C SER A 66 16.92 -3.78 -8.80
N ALA A 67 15.61 -3.73 -8.58
CA ALA A 67 15.00 -2.76 -7.68
C ALA A 67 15.62 -2.88 -6.28
N LEU A 68 15.69 -1.75 -5.57
CA LEU A 68 15.99 -1.74 -4.13
C LEU A 68 14.85 -2.37 -3.34
N TYR A 69 13.61 -2.11 -3.77
CA TYR A 69 12.39 -2.69 -3.21
C TYR A 69 11.57 -3.33 -4.32
N SER A 70 11.65 -4.66 -4.43
CA SER A 70 10.91 -5.44 -5.43
C SER A 70 9.39 -5.16 -5.36
N PRO A 71 8.66 -5.22 -6.51
CA PRO A 71 7.21 -5.15 -6.54
C PRO A 71 6.48 -6.06 -5.57
N SER A 72 7.03 -7.24 -5.28
CA SER A 72 6.47 -8.19 -4.31
C SER A 72 6.36 -7.63 -2.88
N VAL A 73 7.08 -6.56 -2.55
CA VAL A 73 7.09 -5.95 -1.20
C VAL A 73 6.03 -4.85 -1.06
N TRP A 74 5.72 -4.13 -2.14
CA TRP A 74 4.84 -2.96 -2.12
C TRP A 74 3.54 -3.11 -2.90
N ASN A 75 3.42 -4.15 -3.73
CA ASN A 75 2.17 -4.46 -4.42
C ASN A 75 1.06 -4.81 -3.41
N VAL A 76 -0.15 -4.34 -3.68
CA VAL A 76 -1.31 -4.53 -2.79
C VAL A 76 -2.49 -5.20 -3.49
N MET A 77 -2.34 -5.65 -4.74
CA MET A 77 -3.45 -6.23 -5.49
C MET A 77 -4.00 -7.47 -4.80
N GLU A 78 -3.15 -8.44 -4.47
CA GLU A 78 -3.57 -9.69 -3.83
C GLU A 78 -4.18 -9.43 -2.44
N THR A 79 -3.60 -8.50 -1.67
CA THR A 79 -4.17 -8.04 -0.39
C THR A 79 -5.55 -7.41 -0.57
N THR A 80 -5.75 -6.63 -1.63
CA THR A 80 -7.04 -5.99 -1.95
C THR A 80 -8.09 -7.04 -2.29
N LEU A 81 -7.73 -8.05 -3.08
CA LEU A 81 -8.63 -9.15 -3.47
C LEU A 81 -9.05 -10.01 -2.27
N ARG A 82 -8.14 -10.21 -1.30
CA ARG A 82 -8.39 -10.97 -0.06
C ARG A 82 -9.05 -10.15 1.05
N ASP A 83 -9.50 -8.93 0.77
CA ASP A 83 -10.06 -8.01 1.76
C ASP A 83 -9.13 -7.66 2.93
N GLY A 84 -7.82 -7.79 2.70
CA GLY A 84 -6.78 -7.53 3.68
C GLY A 84 -6.57 -6.04 3.96
N ASN A 85 -5.92 -5.75 5.09
CA ASN A 85 -5.51 -4.40 5.42
C ASN A 85 -4.26 -4.03 4.62
N ARG A 86 -4.37 -3.05 3.72
CA ARG A 86 -3.27 -2.58 2.85
C ARG A 86 -2.26 -1.70 3.58
N THR A 87 -2.68 -1.05 4.65
CA THR A 87 -1.87 -0.13 5.45
C THR A 87 -1.49 -0.76 6.79
N ASN A 88 -0.37 -0.32 7.35
CA ASN A 88 0.11 -0.66 8.69
C ASN A 88 -0.68 0.04 9.83
N ASN A 89 -1.80 0.74 9.58
CA ASN A 89 -2.59 1.47 10.59
C ASN A 89 -2.86 0.67 11.89
N GLN A 90 -3.08 -0.65 11.78
CA GLN A 90 -3.28 -1.49 12.95
C GLN A 90 -2.01 -1.62 13.79
N CYS A 91 -0.86 -1.77 13.14
CA CYS A 91 0.45 -1.77 13.78
C CYS A 91 0.77 -0.39 14.38
N GLU A 92 0.46 0.70 13.68
CA GLU A 92 0.64 2.07 14.20
C GLU A 92 -0.23 2.32 15.44
N GLY A 93 -1.50 1.92 15.39
CA GLY A 93 -2.41 2.01 16.52
C GLY A 93 -1.95 1.19 17.72
N TRP A 94 -1.42 -0.02 17.48
CA TRP A 94 -0.83 -0.86 18.52
C TRP A 94 0.44 -0.21 19.10
N ASN A 95 1.38 0.22 18.25
CA ASN A 95 2.62 0.87 18.67
C ASN A 95 2.34 2.14 19.49
N HIS A 96 1.37 2.96 19.07
CA HIS A 96 0.96 4.15 19.80
C HIS A 96 0.38 3.80 21.18
N ARG A 97 -0.52 2.81 21.25
CA ARG A 97 -1.06 2.33 22.54
C ARG A 97 0.03 1.79 23.45
N PHE A 98 0.93 0.97 22.92
CA PHE A 98 2.01 0.37 23.68
C PHE A 98 3.02 1.40 24.18
N SER A 99 3.38 2.38 23.35
CA SER A 99 4.23 3.50 23.74
C SER A 99 3.61 4.27 24.91
N ASN A 100 2.31 4.56 24.85
CA ASN A 100 1.57 5.19 25.94
C ASN A 100 1.50 4.32 27.19
N LEU A 101 1.44 2.98 27.07
CA LEU A 101 1.49 2.07 28.23
C LEU A 101 2.88 2.07 28.90
N VAL A 102 3.94 2.13 28.09
CA VAL A 102 5.34 2.10 28.56
C VAL A 102 5.74 3.43 29.22
N THR A 103 5.18 4.56 28.78
CA THR A 103 5.36 5.93 29.32
C THR A 103 6.80 6.48 29.35
N HIS A 104 7.79 5.72 28.87
CA HIS A 104 9.21 6.07 28.93
C HIS A 104 9.92 5.76 27.62
N ASN A 105 10.87 6.61 27.21
CA ASN A 105 11.62 6.43 25.97
C ASN A 105 12.70 5.35 26.08
N HIS A 106 13.22 5.09 27.28
CA HIS A 106 14.29 4.12 27.54
C HIS A 106 13.97 3.25 28.75
N PRO A 107 12.94 2.40 28.69
CA PRO A 107 12.59 1.50 29.79
C PRO A 107 13.71 0.46 29.99
N SER A 108 13.92 0.02 31.23
CA SER A 108 14.72 -1.17 31.48
C SER A 108 14.07 -2.40 30.84
N ILE A 109 14.86 -3.42 30.52
CA ILE A 109 14.37 -4.69 29.96
C ILE A 109 13.26 -5.29 30.84
N TRP A 110 13.42 -5.23 32.16
CA TRP A 110 12.42 -5.71 33.12
C TRP A 110 11.10 -4.93 33.04
N THR A 111 11.18 -3.61 32.90
CA THR A 111 9.99 -2.76 32.72
C THR A 111 9.30 -3.11 31.40
N LEU A 112 10.07 -3.26 30.32
CA LEU A 112 9.53 -3.62 29.02
C LEU A 112 8.79 -4.97 29.07
N ILE A 113 9.41 -6.01 29.64
CA ILE A 113 8.78 -7.34 29.81
C ILE A 113 7.48 -7.23 30.60
N LYS A 114 7.47 -6.47 31.71
CA LYS A 114 6.27 -6.27 32.52
C LYS A 114 5.15 -5.61 31.70
N LYS A 115 5.47 -4.58 30.90
CA LYS A 115 4.51 -3.87 30.07
C LYS A 115 3.99 -4.73 28.90
N MET A 116 4.84 -5.55 28.29
CA MET A 116 4.43 -6.53 27.28
C MET A 116 3.42 -7.54 27.85
N ARG A 117 3.66 -8.06 29.05
CA ARG A 117 2.71 -8.97 29.73
C ARG A 117 1.35 -8.31 29.98
N LEU A 118 1.33 -7.01 30.30
CA LEU A 118 0.09 -6.26 30.48
C LEU A 118 -0.69 -6.08 29.16
N GLU A 119 -0.01 -5.79 28.04
CA GLU A 119 -0.68 -5.74 26.74
C GLU A 119 -1.27 -7.10 26.35
N ILE A 120 -0.53 -8.18 26.55
CA ILE A 120 -1.01 -9.54 26.25
C ILE A 120 -2.27 -9.83 27.07
N ALA A 121 -2.24 -9.61 28.39
CA ALA A 121 -3.41 -9.81 29.25
C ALA A 121 -4.61 -8.95 28.83
N ALA A 122 -4.38 -7.70 28.40
CA ALA A 122 -5.43 -6.81 27.92
C ALA A 122 -6.04 -7.31 26.59
N ASP A 123 -5.25 -7.83 25.67
CA ASP A 123 -5.73 -8.37 24.41
C ASP A 123 -6.43 -9.73 24.59
N GLU A 124 -5.92 -10.61 25.45
CA GLU A 124 -6.62 -11.85 25.87
C GLU A 124 -8.00 -11.55 26.45
N THR A 125 -8.09 -10.55 27.34
CA THR A 125 -9.36 -10.11 27.92
C THR A 125 -10.33 -9.63 26.85
N LYS A 126 -9.88 -8.84 25.87
CA LYS A 126 -10.72 -8.38 24.75
C LYS A 126 -11.19 -9.53 23.86
N ILE A 127 -10.35 -10.55 23.64
CA ILE A 127 -10.71 -11.74 22.86
C ILE A 127 -11.82 -12.50 23.60
N ALA A 128 -11.62 -12.82 24.88
CA ALA A 128 -12.62 -13.51 25.70
C ALA A 128 -13.96 -12.74 25.75
N GLN A 129 -13.92 -11.41 25.89
CA GLN A 129 -15.11 -10.57 25.87
C GLN A 129 -15.87 -10.63 24.53
N ARG A 130 -15.14 -10.71 23.40
CA ARG A 130 -15.73 -10.87 22.07
C ARG A 130 -16.37 -12.25 21.89
N GLU A 131 -15.69 -13.29 22.35
CA GLU A 131 -16.22 -14.67 22.33
C GLU A 131 -17.52 -14.80 23.13
N LEU A 132 -17.60 -14.09 24.27
CA LEU A 132 -18.81 -13.99 25.08
C LEU A 132 -19.88 -13.05 24.51
N GLY A 133 -19.62 -12.36 23.39
CA GLY A 133 -20.54 -11.39 22.79
C GLY A 133 -20.73 -10.10 23.62
N THR A 134 -19.90 -9.89 24.65
CA THR A 134 -19.96 -8.70 25.52
C THR A 134 -19.25 -7.48 24.93
N LEU A 135 -18.39 -7.70 23.94
CA LEU A 135 -17.66 -6.65 23.24
C LEU A 135 -17.77 -6.84 21.72
N ASP A 136 -18.36 -5.87 21.04
CA ASP A 136 -18.41 -5.86 19.58
C ASP A 136 -17.05 -5.51 18.97
N PRO A 137 -16.70 -6.07 17.80
CA PRO A 137 -15.54 -5.61 17.05
C PRO A 137 -15.71 -4.15 16.63
N PRO A 138 -14.62 -3.36 16.58
CA PRO A 138 -14.70 -1.98 16.15
C PRO A 138 -15.20 -1.92 14.70
N ARG A 139 -16.29 -1.18 14.48
CA ARG A 139 -16.88 -1.02 13.15
C ARG A 139 -15.96 -0.18 12.27
N LYS A 140 -15.61 -0.71 11.08
CA LYS A 140 -14.94 0.09 10.05
C LYS A 140 -15.87 1.20 9.59
N LYS A 141 -15.34 2.43 9.39
CA LYS A 141 -16.17 3.53 8.88
C LYS A 141 -16.71 3.17 7.48
N PRO A 142 -18.01 3.37 7.19
CA PRO A 142 -18.61 2.95 5.93
C PRO A 142 -17.89 3.45 4.67
N LYS A 143 -17.30 4.65 4.73
CA LYS A 143 -16.51 5.21 3.62
C LYS A 143 -15.34 4.31 3.20
N TYR A 144 -14.63 3.71 4.17
CA TYR A 144 -13.47 2.87 3.87
C TYR A 144 -13.87 1.50 3.35
N VAL A 145 -15.01 0.98 3.82
CA VAL A 145 -15.60 -0.27 3.31
C VAL A 145 -15.97 -0.09 1.84
N LYS A 146 -16.70 0.98 1.50
CA LYS A 146 -17.06 1.31 0.11
C LYS A 146 -15.86 1.49 -0.80
N VAL A 147 -14.81 2.17 -0.32
CA VAL A 147 -13.55 2.33 -1.09
C VAL A 147 -12.90 0.98 -1.34
N GLN A 148 -12.84 0.11 -0.33
CA GLN A 148 -12.25 -1.22 -0.47
C GLN A 148 -13.03 -2.09 -1.46
N GLU A 149 -14.36 -2.09 -1.39
CA GLU A 149 -15.24 -2.80 -2.33
C GLU A 149 -15.01 -2.33 -3.78
N LYS A 150 -14.95 -1.02 -4.00
CA LYS A 150 -14.68 -0.46 -5.34
C LYS A 150 -13.31 -0.84 -5.89
N LEU A 151 -12.27 -0.76 -5.07
CA LEU A 151 -10.91 -1.14 -5.49
C LEU A 151 -10.84 -2.64 -5.81
N LYS A 152 -11.47 -3.47 -5.00
CA LYS A 152 -11.57 -4.92 -5.25
C LYS A 152 -12.28 -5.22 -6.57
N LEU A 153 -13.40 -4.54 -6.84
CA LEU A 153 -14.12 -4.68 -8.10
C LEU A 153 -13.24 -4.32 -9.29
N LEU A 154 -12.56 -3.16 -9.26
CA LEU A 154 -11.65 -2.77 -10.34
C LEU A 154 -10.52 -3.77 -10.57
N CYS A 155 -9.93 -4.31 -9.50
CA CYS A 155 -8.90 -5.34 -9.63
C CYS A 155 -9.45 -6.61 -10.30
N LEU A 156 -10.68 -7.02 -9.98
CA LEU A 156 -11.34 -8.18 -10.60
C LEU A 156 -11.65 -7.93 -12.08
N GLU A 157 -12.25 -6.79 -12.40
CA GLU A 157 -12.57 -6.40 -13.79
C GLU A 157 -11.30 -6.35 -14.66
N TYR A 158 -10.17 -5.87 -14.10
CA TYR A 158 -8.90 -5.88 -14.81
C TYR A 158 -8.36 -7.31 -15.02
N ILE A 159 -8.37 -8.17 -13.99
CA ILE A 159 -7.91 -9.57 -14.11
C ILE A 159 -8.74 -10.35 -15.13
N ASN A 160 -10.05 -10.10 -15.18
CA ASN A 160 -10.95 -10.76 -16.12
C ASN A 160 -10.81 -10.24 -17.56
N GLY A 161 -10.01 -9.19 -17.79
CA GLY A 161 -9.87 -8.54 -19.09
C GLY A 161 -11.07 -7.67 -19.49
N GLU A 162 -11.93 -7.29 -18.53
CA GLU A 162 -13.09 -6.42 -18.75
C GLU A 162 -12.69 -4.93 -18.76
N LYS A 163 -11.52 -4.60 -18.21
CA LYS A 163 -10.94 -3.25 -18.23
C LYS A 163 -9.53 -3.23 -18.79
N GLU A 164 -9.33 -2.36 -19.76
CA GLU A 164 -8.01 -2.01 -20.28
C GLU A 164 -7.16 -1.27 -19.23
N LEU A 165 -5.84 -1.34 -19.40
CA LEU A 165 -4.83 -0.83 -18.48
C LEU A 165 -4.98 0.67 -18.19
N ASP A 166 -5.21 1.47 -19.22
CA ASP A 166 -5.39 2.92 -19.12
C ASP A 166 -6.63 3.29 -18.31
N ILE A 167 -7.77 2.67 -18.63
CA ILE A 167 -9.04 2.86 -17.92
C ILE A 167 -8.91 2.43 -16.47
N PHE A 168 -8.24 1.30 -16.21
CA PHE A 168 -7.99 0.79 -14.87
C PHE A 168 -7.17 1.77 -14.03
N LEU A 169 -6.02 2.24 -14.54
CA LEU A 169 -5.15 3.17 -13.80
C LEU A 169 -5.85 4.49 -13.50
N ILE A 170 -6.64 5.02 -14.44
CA ILE A 170 -7.45 6.23 -14.21
C ILE A 170 -8.51 5.98 -13.14
N ALA A 171 -9.20 4.84 -13.17
CA ALA A 171 -10.23 4.49 -12.21
C ALA A 171 -9.67 4.34 -10.79
N ILE A 172 -8.51 3.66 -10.65
CA ILE A 172 -7.81 3.53 -9.38
C ILE A 172 -7.37 4.90 -8.86
N ALA A 173 -6.75 5.72 -9.71
CA ALA A 173 -6.28 7.05 -9.36
C ALA A 173 -7.38 7.96 -8.78
N ASN A 174 -8.61 7.85 -9.31
CA ASN A 174 -9.76 8.61 -8.83
C ASN A 174 -10.34 8.11 -7.50
N ILE A 175 -10.02 6.87 -7.08
CA ILE A 175 -10.52 6.29 -5.82
C ILE A 175 -9.54 6.49 -4.68
N ILE A 176 -8.24 6.42 -4.95
CA ILE A 176 -7.21 6.52 -3.92
C ILE A 176 -6.94 7.96 -3.48
N ARG A 177 -7.36 8.95 -4.26
CA ARG A 177 -7.21 10.39 -3.96
C ARG A 177 -8.54 11.01 -3.52
#